data_AF-A0A9D0X823-F1
#
_entry.id   AF-A0A9D0X823-F1
#
_cell.length_a   1.000
_cell.length_b   1.000
_cell.length_c   1.000
_cell.angle_alpha   90.00
_cell.angle_beta   90.00
_cell.angle_gamma   90.00
#
_symmetry.space_group_name_H-M   'P 1'
#
loop_
_entity.id
_entity.type
_entity.pdbx_description
1 polymer ?
#
loop_
_entity_poly.entity_id
_entity_poly.type
_entity_poly.pdbx_seq_one_letter_code
_entity_poly.pdbx_strand_id
1 'polypeptide(L)' 'GHTRFLHDGRARNLIEAIMWHDGEARTSRQSFAGLARAEREALLAFLNSL' A
#
# COMPACT_ATOMS: atom_id res chain seq x y z
N GLY A 1 5.07 -14.83 11.85
CA GLY A 1 6.15 -13.88 11.50
C GLY A 1 5.52 -12.59 11.02
N HIS A 2 6.10 -11.44 11.33
CA HIS A 2 5.59 -10.17 10.81
C HIS A 2 5.98 -10.03 9.33
N THR A 3 5.01 -9.90 8.44
CA THR A 3 5.28 -9.53 7.05
C THR A 3 5.86 -8.13 7.04
N ARG A 4 7.09 -7.99 6.53
CA ARG A 4 7.76 -6.70 6.34
C ARG A 4 7.80 -6.38 4.86
N PHE A 5 7.45 -5.16 4.51
CA PHE A 5 7.40 -4.65 3.15
C PHE A 5 8.47 -3.57 2.94
N LEU A 6 8.72 -3.24 1.67
CA LEU A 6 9.82 -2.37 1.21
C LEU A 6 11.20 -3.01 1.42
N HIS A 7 12.22 -2.50 0.71
CA HIS A 7 13.57 -3.08 0.69
C HIS A 7 14.27 -3.05 2.06
N ASP A 8 13.97 -2.04 2.87
CA ASP A 8 14.48 -1.86 4.23
C ASP A 8 13.55 -2.47 5.30
N GLY A 9 12.44 -3.09 4.89
CA GLY A 9 11.51 -3.77 5.78
C GLY A 9 10.76 -2.86 6.75
N ARG A 10 10.78 -1.54 6.53
CA ARG A 10 10.20 -0.57 7.47
C ARG A 10 8.68 -0.72 7.59
N ALA A 11 8.00 -1.10 6.50
CA ALA A 11 6.54 -1.13 6.44
C ALA A 11 6.01 -2.45 7.02
N ARG A 12 5.05 -2.35 7.94
CA ARG A 12 4.49 -3.49 8.69
C ARG A 12 3.19 -4.02 8.08
N ASN A 13 2.63 -3.31 7.11
CA ASN A 13 1.40 -3.65 6.41
C ASN A 13 1.38 -3.01 5.01
N LEU A 14 0.44 -3.45 4.17
CA LEU A 14 0.29 -2.95 2.79
C LEU A 14 -0.02 -1.45 2.73
N ILE A 15 -0.79 -0.91 3.67
CA ILE A 15 -1.12 0.52 3.69
C ILE A 15 0.15 1.35 3.92
N GLU A 16 0.98 0.99 4.89
CA GLU A 16 2.26 1.64 5.13
C GLU A 16 3.18 1.52 3.92
N ALA A 17 3.26 0.33 3.30
CA ALA A 17 4.06 0.12 2.11
C ALA A 17 3.63 1.07 0.98
N ILE A 18 2.33 1.11 0.67
CA ILE A 18 1.75 1.99 -0.36
C ILE A 18 2.00 3.46 -0.03
N MET A 19 1.77 3.87 1.22
CA MET A 19 1.86 5.27 1.63
C MET A 19 3.27 5.80 1.79
N TRP A 20 4.29 4.94 1.87
CA TRP A 20 5.69 5.34 1.95
C TRP A 20 6.43 5.32 0.62
N HIS A 21 5.73 5.00 -0.47
CA HIS A 21 6.26 5.17 -1.82
C HIS A 21 6.28 6.65 -2.23
N ASP A 22 7.41 7.06 -2.78
CA ASP A 22 7.60 8.39 -3.34
C ASP A 22 8.42 8.31 -4.64
N GLY A 23 8.89 9.45 -5.16
CA GLY A 23 9.60 9.53 -6.43
C GLY A 23 8.69 9.10 -7.57
N GLU A 24 9.11 8.08 -8.32
CA GLU A 24 8.36 7.55 -9.46
C GLU A 24 6.99 6.99 -9.08
N ALA A 25 6.84 6.44 -7.86
CA ALA A 25 5.59 5.85 -7.38
C ALA A 25 4.65 6.86 -6.69
N ARG A 26 5.00 8.15 -6.68
CA ARG A 26 4.20 9.21 -6.04
C ARG A 26 2.76 9.27 -6.57
N THR A 27 2.58 9.16 -7.88
CA THR A 27 1.25 9.21 -8.52
C THR A 27 0.37 8.07 -8.01
N SER A 28 0.88 6.84 -7.97
CA SER A 28 0.15 5.68 -7.46
C SER A 28 -0.23 5.83 -5.99
N ARG A 29 0.68 6.37 -5.16
CA ARG A 29 0.36 6.70 -3.75
C ARG A 29 -0.77 7.72 -3.65
N GLN A 30 -0.73 8.78 -4.45
CA GLN A 30 -1.76 9.81 -4.46
C GLN A 30 -3.11 9.26 -4.93
N SER A 31 -3.12 8.43 -5.98
CA SER A 31 -4.32 7.74 -6.43
C SER A 31 -4.93 6.88 -5.32
N PHE A 32 -4.11 6.08 -4.62
CA PHE A 32 -4.57 5.29 -3.48
C PHE A 32 -5.15 6.15 -2.35
N ALA A 33 -4.49 7.27 -2.03
CA ALA A 33 -4.97 8.21 -1.01
C ALA A 33 -6.32 8.85 -1.40
N GLY A 34 -6.56 9.06 -2.69
CA GLY A 34 -7.80 9.63 -3.23
C GLY A 34 -8.98 8.66 -3.37
N LEU A 35 -8.76 7.35 -3.25
CA LEU A 35 -9.83 6.35 -3.35
C LEU A 35 -10.90 6.53 -2.28
N ALA A 36 -12.13 6.13 -2.57
CA ALA A 36 -13.13 5.94 -1.54
C ALA A 36 -12.71 4.79 -0.60
N ARG A 37 -13.27 4.77 0.61
CA ARG A 37 -12.95 3.73 1.60
C ARG A 37 -13.21 2.32 1.06
N ALA A 38 -14.36 2.10 0.42
CA ALA A 38 -14.73 0.79 -0.15
C ALA A 38 -13.75 0.33 -1.24
N GLU A 39 -13.26 1.25 -2.09
CA GLU A 39 -12.29 0.94 -3.14
C GLU A 39 -10.92 0.58 -2.56
N ARG A 40 -10.48 1.28 -1.50
CA ARG A 40 -9.27 0.90 -0.76
C ARG A 40 -9.40 -0.49 -0.16
N GLU A 41 -10.53 -0.79 0.48
CA GLU A 41 -10.78 -2.10 1.10
C GLU A 41 -10.78 -3.22 0.04
N ALA A 42 -11.40 -3.00 -1.12
CA ALA A 42 -11.39 -3.95 -2.23
C ALA A 42 -9.97 -4.19 -2.77
N LEU A 43 -9.18 -3.13 -2.97
CA LEU A 43 -7.79 -3.25 -3.41
C LEU A 43 -6.94 -4.01 -2.39
N LEU A 44 -7.08 -3.70 -1.10
CA LEU A 44 -6.36 -4.39 -0.04
C LEU A 44 -6.77 -5.87 0.05
N ALA A 45 -8.06 -6.19 -0.16
CA ALA A 45 -8.52 -7.57 -0.20
C ALA A 45 -7.89 -8.34 -1.37
N PHE A 46 -7.86 -7.75 -2.56
CA PHE A 46 -7.18 -8.32 -3.73
C PHE A 46 -5.71 -8.59 -3.45
N LEU A 47 -4.96 -7.61 -2.92
CA LEU A 47 -3.53 -7.76 -2.63
C LEU A 47 -3.24 -8.84 -1.57
N ASN A 48 -4.15 -9.08 -0.63
CA ASN A 48 -4.00 -10.14 0.38
C ASN A 48 -4.37 -11.54 -0.14
N SER A 49 -4.92 -11.66 -1.34
CA SER A 49 -5.28 -12.94 -1.97
C SER A 49 -4.20 -13.54 -2.88
N LEU A 50 -3.07 -12.83 -3.04
CA LEU A 50 -1.91 -13.24 -3.83
C LEU A 50 -0.91 -14.03 -2.97
#